data_AF-A0A452DPA8-F1
#
_entry.id   AF-A0A452DPA8-F1
#
_cell.length_a   1.000
_cell.length_b   1.000
_cell.length_c   1.000
_cell.angle_alpha   90.00
_cell.angle_beta   90.00
_cell.angle_gamma   90.00
#
_symmetry.space_group_name_H-M   'P 1'
#
loop_
_entity.id
_entity.type
_entity.pdbx_description
1 polymer ?
#
loop_
_entity_poly.entity_id
_entity_poly.type
_entity_poly.pdbx_seq_one_letter_code
_entity_poly.pdbx_strand_id
1 'polypeptide(L)'
;MKALFLTLLLCLVCGAQEEEAEQSALELSGKWITVYLASTNPEKIAENGPFRIKFLKIEAGDAKNTIIFEFCIKRDGKWEIVRITGKKEDDNTYVFEYEGTTKFIVIYASD
;
A
#
# COMPACT_ATOMS: atom_id res chain seq x y z
N MET A 1 38.48 -18.07 -1.59
CA MET A 1 37.52 -18.23 -0.48
C MET A 1 36.76 -16.95 -0.10
N LYS A 2 37.35 -15.74 -0.19
CA LYS A 2 36.63 -14.50 0.16
C LYS A 2 35.44 -14.16 -0.74
N ALA A 3 35.55 -14.42 -2.05
CA ALA A 3 34.47 -14.16 -3.01
C ALA A 3 33.23 -15.04 -2.76
N LEU A 4 33.43 -16.31 -2.40
CA LEU A 4 32.35 -17.26 -2.08
C LEU A 4 31.57 -16.86 -0.82
N PHE A 5 32.27 -16.34 0.19
CA PHE A 5 31.62 -15.83 1.40
C PHE A 5 30.78 -14.59 1.10
N LEU A 6 31.28 -13.68 0.25
CA LEU A 6 30.54 -12.47 -0.13
C LEU A 6 29.28 -12.81 -0.93
N THR A 7 29.36 -13.75 -1.88
CA THR A 7 28.17 -14.19 -2.64
C THR A 7 27.13 -14.87 -1.77
N LEU A 8 27.57 -15.69 -0.81
CA LEU A 8 26.65 -16.37 0.11
C LEU A 8 25.92 -15.37 1.02
N LEU A 9 26.65 -14.37 1.55
CA LEU A 9 26.07 -13.30 2.35
C LEU A 9 25.08 -12.45 1.55
N LEU A 10 25.39 -12.09 0.30
CA LEU A 10 24.44 -11.34 -0.55
C LEU A 10 23.16 -12.15 -0.81
N CYS A 11 23.27 -13.45 -1.11
CA CYS A 11 22.09 -14.29 -1.33
C CYS A 11 21.20 -14.38 -0.08
N LEU A 12 21.81 -14.51 1.11
CA LEU A 12 21.09 -14.52 2.39
C LEU A 12 20.38 -13.18 2.66
N VAL A 13 21.06 -12.06 2.40
CA VAL A 13 20.49 -10.72 2.60
C VAL A 13 19.34 -10.44 1.63
N CYS A 14 19.49 -10.81 0.35
CA CYS A 14 18.41 -10.66 -0.64
C CYS A 14 17.19 -11.53 -0.28
N GLY A 15 17.39 -12.76 0.19
CA GLY A 15 16.29 -13.64 0.60
C GLY A 15 15.49 -13.10 1.79
N ALA A 16 16.18 -12.58 2.82
CA ALA A 16 15.52 -12.00 4.00
C ALA A 16 14.68 -10.76 3.66
N GLN A 17 15.21 -9.85 2.86
CA GLN A 17 14.49 -8.64 2.43
C GLN A 17 13.23 -8.98 1.61
N GLU A 18 13.30 -10.05 0.84
CA GLU A 18 12.20 -10.53 0.02
C GLU A 18 11.04 -11.15 0.83
N GLU A 19 11.33 -11.90 1.90
CA GLU A 19 10.31 -12.51 2.78
C GLU A 19 9.58 -11.46 3.63
N GLU A 20 10.31 -10.46 4.14
CA GLU A 20 9.75 -9.36 4.94
C GLU A 20 8.76 -8.51 4.12
N ALA A 21 9.00 -8.38 2.82
CA ALA A 21 8.12 -7.67 1.90
C ALA A 21 6.77 -8.36 1.65
N GLU A 22 6.78 -9.68 1.53
CA GLU A 22 5.55 -10.48 1.39
C GLU A 22 4.77 -10.50 2.71
N GLN A 23 5.47 -10.66 3.83
CA GLN A 23 4.87 -10.71 5.17
C GLN A 23 4.11 -9.42 5.50
N SER A 24 4.68 -8.24 5.23
CA SER A 24 4.01 -6.98 5.55
C SER A 24 2.74 -6.73 4.72
N ALA A 25 2.69 -7.20 3.47
CA ALA A 25 1.48 -7.10 2.64
C ALA A 25 0.38 -8.07 3.12
N LEU A 26 0.77 -9.24 3.63
CA LEU A 26 -0.14 -10.20 4.22
C LEU A 26 -0.76 -9.68 5.53
N GLU A 27 0.03 -9.03 6.39
CA GLU A 27 -0.44 -8.45 7.66
C GLU A 27 -1.47 -7.33 7.47
N LEU A 28 -1.41 -6.57 6.38
CA LEU A 28 -2.40 -5.53 6.07
C LEU A 28 -3.66 -6.08 5.41
N SER A 29 -3.64 -7.33 4.95
CA SER A 29 -4.71 -7.91 4.15
C SER A 29 -5.98 -8.11 4.98
N GLY A 30 -7.09 -7.54 4.53
CA GLY A 30 -8.33 -7.61 5.28
C GLY A 30 -9.39 -6.64 4.79
N LYS A 31 -10.55 -6.67 5.46
CA LYS A 31 -11.60 -5.66 5.28
C LYS A 31 -11.31 -4.48 6.19
N TRP A 32 -11.29 -3.29 5.59
CA TRP A 32 -10.99 -2.05 6.30
C TRP A 32 -12.15 -1.08 6.18
N ILE A 33 -12.30 -0.21 7.19
CA ILE A 33 -13.23 0.93 7.13
C ILE A 33 -12.46 2.22 7.40
N THR A 34 -12.74 3.26 6.63
CA THR A 34 -12.19 4.59 6.90
C THR A 34 -12.98 5.24 8.04
N VAL A 35 -12.31 5.51 9.17
CA VAL A 35 -12.92 6.20 10.32
C VAL A 35 -12.68 7.71 10.23
N TYR A 36 -11.45 8.13 9.94
CA TYR A 36 -11.07 9.53 9.85
C TYR A 36 -10.19 9.81 8.62
N LEU A 37 -10.24 11.05 8.14
CA LEU A 37 -9.35 11.59 7.12
C LEU A 37 -8.87 12.96 7.57
N ALA A 38 -7.59 13.24 7.36
CA ALA A 38 -6.99 14.54 7.56
C ALA A 38 -6.09 14.86 6.35
N SER A 39 -6.00 16.14 5.99
CA SER A 39 -5.18 16.58 4.87
C SER A 39 -4.67 18.00 5.12
N THR A 40 -3.42 18.26 4.73
CA THR A 40 -2.86 19.62 4.65
C THR A 40 -3.51 20.43 3.53
N ASN A 41 -4.07 19.75 2.51
CA ASN A 41 -4.92 20.35 1.50
C ASN A 41 -6.37 19.85 1.69
N PRO A 42 -7.25 20.63 2.35
CA PRO A 42 -8.59 20.19 2.67
C PRO A 42 -9.46 19.90 1.43
N GLU A 43 -9.19 20.53 0.29
CA GLU A 43 -9.95 20.30 -0.95
C GLU A 43 -9.82 18.85 -1.44
N LYS A 44 -8.68 18.19 -1.17
CA LYS A 44 -8.45 16.80 -1.58
C LYS A 44 -9.34 15.79 -0.85
N ILE A 45 -9.86 16.14 0.34
CA ILE A 45 -10.75 15.29 1.15
C ILE A 45 -12.15 15.90 1.33
N ALA A 46 -12.44 17.03 0.68
CA ALA A 46 -13.77 17.65 0.65
C ALA A 46 -14.78 16.79 -0.11
N GLU A 47 -16.05 17.20 -0.18
CA GLU A 47 -17.02 16.53 -1.07
C GLU A 47 -16.52 16.54 -2.53
N ASN A 48 -16.63 15.38 -3.20
CA ASN A 48 -16.05 15.09 -4.51
C ASN A 48 -14.50 15.16 -4.58
N GLY A 49 -13.82 15.35 -3.45
CA GLY A 49 -12.37 15.30 -3.36
C GLY A 49 -11.86 13.88 -3.66
N PRO A 50 -10.77 13.73 -4.44
CA PRO A 50 -10.27 12.43 -4.87
C PRO A 50 -9.82 11.53 -3.71
N PHE A 51 -9.40 12.11 -2.59
CA PHE A 51 -8.96 11.38 -1.41
C PHE A 51 -10.03 11.27 -0.33
N ARG A 52 -11.30 11.64 -0.61
CA ARG A 52 -12.42 11.33 0.28
C ARG A 52 -12.83 9.85 0.14
N ILE A 53 -11.86 8.98 0.38
CA ILE A 53 -11.92 7.53 0.20
C ILE A 53 -12.66 6.87 1.36
N LYS A 54 -13.38 5.81 1.04
CA LYS A 54 -13.87 4.83 2.01
C LYS A 54 -13.25 3.49 1.66
N PHE A 55 -12.28 3.05 2.45
CA PHE A 55 -11.69 1.72 2.28
C PHE A 55 -12.77 0.63 2.35
N LEU A 56 -12.57 -0.40 1.53
CA LEU A 56 -13.35 -1.63 1.54
C LEU A 56 -12.44 -2.81 1.88
N LYS A 57 -11.31 -2.92 1.19
CA LYS A 57 -10.41 -4.06 1.29
C LYS A 57 -8.97 -3.67 0.96
N ILE A 58 -8.04 -4.30 1.65
CA ILE A 58 -6.63 -4.35 1.30
C ILE A 58 -6.26 -5.81 1.06
N GLU A 59 -5.49 -6.09 0.02
CA GLU A 59 -5.04 -7.44 -0.34
C GLU A 59 -3.56 -7.42 -0.74
N ALA A 60 -2.82 -8.47 -0.41
CA ALA A 60 -1.59 -8.78 -1.12
C ALA A 60 -1.90 -9.01 -2.60
N GLY A 61 -1.11 -8.44 -3.50
CA GLY A 61 -1.28 -8.65 -4.94
C GLY A 61 -0.63 -9.94 -5.43
N ASP A 62 -1.03 -10.39 -6.62
CA ASP A 62 -0.51 -11.64 -7.22
C ASP A 62 0.98 -11.55 -7.56
N ALA A 63 1.48 -10.35 -7.80
CA ALA A 63 2.90 -10.10 -8.03
C ALA A 63 3.62 -9.82 -6.71
N LYS A 64 4.85 -10.31 -6.60
CA LYS A 64 5.71 -10.05 -5.44
C LYS A 64 5.81 -8.55 -5.16
N ASN A 65 5.78 -8.20 -3.87
CA ASN A 65 5.88 -6.82 -3.38
C ASN A 65 4.78 -5.89 -3.90
N THR A 66 3.60 -6.43 -4.21
CA THR A 66 2.44 -5.62 -4.59
C THR A 66 1.32 -5.71 -3.56
N ILE A 67 0.58 -4.63 -3.45
CA ILE A 67 -0.58 -4.49 -2.59
C ILE A 67 -1.73 -3.92 -3.42
N ILE A 68 -2.95 -4.37 -3.15
CA ILE A 68 -4.14 -3.92 -3.86
C ILE A 68 -5.04 -3.22 -2.87
N PHE A 69 -5.40 -1.98 -3.17
CA PHE A 69 -6.37 -1.21 -2.42
C PHE A 69 -7.69 -1.18 -3.19
N GLU A 70 -8.76 -1.53 -2.50
CA GLU A 70 -10.12 -1.37 -2.98
C GLU A 70 -10.88 -0.41 -2.06
N PHE A 71 -11.41 0.65 -2.65
CA PHE A 71 -12.10 1.70 -1.91
C PHE A 71 -13.19 2.36 -2.76
N CYS A 72 -14.14 3.00 -2.08
CA CYS A 72 -15.16 3.82 -2.71
C CYS A 72 -14.79 5.29 -2.68
N ILE A 73 -15.06 6.00 -3.77
CA ILE A 73 -15.09 7.47 -3.83
C ILE A 73 -16.44 7.94 -4.35
N LYS A 74 -16.79 9.19 -4.05
CA LYS A 74 -17.97 9.83 -4.61
C LYS A 74 -17.50 10.86 -5.64
N ARG A 75 -17.86 10.70 -6.91
CA ARG A 75 -17.64 11.69 -7.98
C ARG A 75 -18.98 12.11 -8.56
N ASP A 76 -19.22 13.41 -8.66
CA ASP A 76 -20.44 13.99 -9.22
C ASP A 76 -21.74 13.36 -8.68
N GLY A 77 -21.79 13.11 -7.37
CA GLY A 77 -22.96 12.53 -6.71
C GLY A 77 -23.03 10.99 -6.74
N LYS A 78 -22.20 10.31 -7.54
CA LYS A 78 -22.22 8.84 -7.72
C LYS A 78 -21.07 8.17 -6.99
N TRP A 79 -21.34 7.00 -6.41
CA TRP A 79 -20.32 6.18 -5.79
C TRP A 79 -19.65 5.29 -6.83
N GLU A 80 -18.32 5.28 -6.81
CA GLU A 80 -17.48 4.47 -7.69
C GLU A 80 -16.56 3.62 -6.84
N ILE A 81 -16.43 2.34 -7.19
CA ILE A 81 -15.43 1.45 -6.62
C ILE A 81 -14.16 1.61 -7.43
N VAL A 82 -13.07 1.90 -6.74
CA VAL A 82 -11.74 2.05 -7.31
C VAL A 82 -10.87 0.94 -6.76
N ARG A 83 -10.16 0.25 -7.67
CA ARG A 83 -9.19 -0.78 -7.35
C ARG A 83 -7.85 -0.39 -7.95
N ILE A 84 -6.84 -0.20 -7.11
CA ILE A 84 -5.49 0.20 -7.53
C ILE A 84 -4.45 -0.77 -6.97
N THR A 85 -3.40 -0.99 -7.75
CA THR A 85 -2.24 -1.79 -7.35
C THR A 85 -1.07 -0.88 -7.05
N GLY A 86 -0.51 -1.02 -5.85
CA GLY A 86 0.71 -0.35 -5.42
C GLY A 86 1.88 -1.32 -5.36
N LYS A 87 3.09 -0.77 -5.37
CA LYS A 87 4.34 -1.51 -5.19
C LYS A 87 4.99 -1.11 -3.88
N LYS A 88 5.54 -2.08 -3.14
CA LYS A 88 6.37 -1.82 -1.96
C LYS A 88 7.67 -1.15 -2.42
N GLU A 89 7.98 0.00 -1.83
CA GLU A 89 9.24 0.73 -2.04
C GLU A 89 10.20 0.47 -0.87
N ASP A 90 9.67 0.41 0.34
CA ASP A 90 10.40 0.18 1.59
C ASP A 90 9.49 -0.54 2.61
N ASP A 91 10.00 -0.93 3.78
CA ASP A 91 9.35 -1.85 4.74
C ASP A 91 7.89 -1.52 5.05
N ASN A 92 7.55 -0.24 5.18
CA ASN A 92 6.20 0.24 5.46
C ASN A 92 5.63 1.18 4.39
N THR A 93 6.33 1.33 3.26
CA THR A 93 6.01 2.34 2.25
C THR A 93 5.61 1.68 0.93
N TYR A 94 4.43 2.07 0.43
CA TYR A 94 3.86 1.61 -0.81
C TYR A 94 3.62 2.80 -1.75
N VAL A 95 3.92 2.62 -3.04
CA VAL A 95 3.73 3.65 -4.07
C VAL A 95 2.62 3.24 -5.01
N PHE A 96 1.69 4.16 -5.26
CA PHE A 96 0.54 3.99 -6.15
C PHE A 96 0.52 5.09 -7.21
N GLU A 97 0.01 4.76 -8.39
CA GLU A 97 -0.37 5.76 -9.40
C GLU A 97 -1.86 6.05 -9.29
N TYR A 98 -2.22 7.04 -8.47
CA TYR A 98 -3.59 7.48 -8.22
C TYR A 98 -3.60 8.97 -7.92
N GLU A 99 -4.23 9.75 -8.80
CA GLU A 99 -4.31 11.22 -8.70
C GLU A 99 -2.90 11.86 -8.62
N GLY A 100 -1.97 11.25 -9.35
CA GLY A 100 -0.52 11.45 -9.28
C GLY A 100 0.20 10.27 -8.61
N THR A 101 1.50 10.41 -8.41
CA THR A 101 2.28 9.44 -7.62
C THR A 101 1.96 9.64 -6.14
N THR A 102 1.36 8.63 -5.51
CA THR A 102 0.95 8.63 -4.11
C THR A 102 1.82 7.68 -3.31
N LYS A 103 2.47 8.18 -2.25
CA LYS A 103 3.16 7.37 -1.25
C LYS A 103 2.25 7.11 -0.06
N PHE A 104 2.02 5.84 0.25
CA PHE A 104 1.27 5.39 1.42
C PHE A 104 2.24 4.78 2.43
N ILE A 105 2.29 5.33 3.64
CA ILE A 105 3.19 4.90 4.70
C ILE A 105 2.35 4.35 5.84
N VAL A 106 2.56 3.09 6.19
CA VAL A 106 1.92 2.45 7.34
C VAL A 106 2.66 2.90 8.60
N ILE A 107 1.97 3.66 9.44
CA ILE A 107 2.50 4.11 10.74
C ILE A 107 2.24 3.04 11.81
N TYR A 108 1.08 2.40 11.76
CA TYR A 108 0.67 1.35 12.69
C TYR A 108 -0.43 0.50 12.06
N ALA A 109 -0.34 -0.81 12.22
CA ALA A 109 -1.37 -1.78 11.94
C ALA A 109 -1.29 -2.89 12.98
N SER A 110 -2.45 -3.43 13.37
CA SER A 110 -2.59 -4.55 14.28
C SER A 110 -3.88 -5.28 13.97
N ASP A 111 -3.89 -6.58 14.23
CA ASP A 111 -5.11 -7.40 14.24
C ASP A 111 -5.94 -7.22 15.53
#